data_AF-A0A3N5K6D2-F1
#
_entry.id   AF-A0A3N5K6D2-F1
#
_cell.length_a   1.000
_cell.length_b   1.000
_cell.length_c   1.000
_cell.angle_alpha   90.00
_cell.angle_beta   90.00
_cell.angle_gamma   90.00
#
_symmetry.space_group_name_H-M   'P 1'
#
loop_
_entity.id
_entity.type
_entity.pdbx_description
1 polymer ?
#
loop_
_entity_poly.entity_id
_entity_poly.type
_entity_poly.pdbx_seq_one_letter_code
_entity_poly.pdbx_strand_id
1 'polypeptide(L)'
;MGGDTTIPFTLSPADLKQVMDKMNEIGFFEYPDTFIVPTGDTAAMVTPYPAYKFEVSNMQLNKHLTWEDDILNRNSQAAKLREFMRLIEGIIQSKPEYSQLPPIQGGYI
;
A
#
# COMPACT_ATOMS: atom_id res chain seq x y z
N MET A 1 7.81 15.76 -19.28
CA MET A 1 7.20 14.41 -19.31
C MET A 1 7.93 13.58 -18.28
N GLY A 2 7.37 13.43 -17.08
CA GLY A 2 7.99 12.62 -16.02
C GLY A 2 7.75 11.15 -16.34
N GLY A 3 8.79 10.43 -16.72
CA GLY A 3 8.73 8.98 -16.89
C GLY A 3 8.73 8.32 -15.52
N ASP A 4 7.79 7.40 -15.29
CA ASP A 4 7.85 6.48 -14.17
C ASP A 4 9.15 5.67 -14.28
N THR A 5 10.08 5.92 -13.36
CA THR A 5 11.32 5.14 -13.28
C THR A 5 11.03 3.90 -12.46
N THR A 6 10.87 2.77 -13.15
CA THR A 6 10.70 1.47 -12.52
C THR A 6 12.08 0.82 -12.31
N ILE A 7 12.41 0.46 -11.07
CA ILE A 7 13.61 -0.31 -10.76
C ILE A 7 13.22 -1.76 -10.41
N PRO A 8 13.84 -2.77 -11.06
CA PRO A 8 13.66 -4.14 -10.62
C PRO A 8 14.38 -4.31 -9.28
N PHE A 9 13.65 -4.66 -8.23
CA PHE A 9 14.24 -5.05 -6.95
C PHE A 9 13.66 -6.39 -6.54
N THR A 10 14.50 -7.21 -5.90
CA THR A 10 14.09 -8.51 -5.39
C THR A 10 14.11 -8.46 -3.88
N LEU A 11 12.97 -8.77 -3.25
CA LEU A 11 12.91 -8.92 -1.80
C LEU A 11 13.77 -10.10 -1.36
N SER A 12 14.51 -9.91 -0.27
CA SER A 12 15.23 -11.02 0.34
C SER A 12 14.22 -12.01 0.94
N PRO A 13 14.55 -13.31 1.07
CA PRO A 13 13.63 -14.30 1.64
C PRO A 13 13.12 -13.91 3.04
N ALA A 14 13.94 -13.22 3.84
CA ALA A 14 13.56 -12.71 5.15
C ALA A 14 12.54 -11.56 5.08
N ASP A 15 12.65 -10.66 4.10
CA ASP A 15 11.70 -9.56 3.90
C ASP A 15 10.37 -10.10 3.37
N LEU A 16 10.43 -11.03 2.41
CA LEU A 16 9.26 -11.68 1.86
C LEU A 16 8.51 -12.45 2.96
N LYS A 17 9.23 -13.14 3.84
CA LYS A 17 8.65 -13.80 5.02
C LYS A 17 7.94 -12.79 5.92
N GLN A 18 8.57 -11.66 6.25
CA GLN A 18 7.95 -10.61 7.07
C GLN A 18 6.67 -10.05 6.45
N VAL A 19 6.68 -9.79 5.13
CA VAL A 19 5.51 -9.33 4.39
C VAL A 19 4.40 -10.38 4.44
N MET A 20 4.71 -11.66 4.21
CA MET A 20 3.72 -12.75 4.28
C MET A 20 3.17 -12.97 5.70
N ASP A 21 4.01 -12.94 6.73
CA ASP A 21 3.59 -13.02 8.13
C ASP A 21 2.64 -11.86 8.47
N LYS A 22 2.98 -10.63 8.05
CA LYS A 22 2.12 -9.46 8.26
C LYS A 22 0.80 -9.56 7.48
N MET A 23 0.81 -10.05 6.24
CA MET A 23 -0.41 -10.30 5.46
C MET A 23 -1.35 -11.27 6.19
N ASN A 24 -0.80 -12.36 6.75
CA ASN A 24 -1.60 -13.32 7.53
C ASN A 24 -2.11 -12.69 8.84
N GLU A 25 -1.28 -11.92 9.55
CA GLU A 25 -1.66 -11.25 10.80
C GLU A 25 -2.83 -10.28 10.62
N ILE A 26 -2.83 -9.50 9.53
CA ILE A 26 -3.90 -8.54 9.27
C ILE A 26 -5.14 -9.19 8.66
N GLY A 27 -5.08 -10.47 8.27
CA GLY A 27 -6.12 -11.16 7.54
C GLY A 27 -6.28 -10.63 6.11
N PHE A 28 -5.18 -10.31 5.40
CA PHE A 28 -5.19 -9.61 4.11
C PHE A 28 -6.11 -10.28 3.08
N PHE A 29 -6.16 -11.62 3.06
CA PHE A 29 -7.00 -12.37 2.13
C PHE A 29 -8.50 -12.34 2.49
N GLU A 30 -8.85 -11.96 3.72
CA GLU A 30 -10.23 -11.82 4.19
C GLU A 30 -10.86 -10.48 3.80
N TYR A 31 -10.05 -9.50 3.35
CA TYR A 31 -10.57 -8.22 2.88
C TYR A 31 -11.34 -8.39 1.57
N PRO A 32 -12.39 -7.59 1.33
CA PRO A 32 -13.03 -7.52 0.02
C PRO A 32 -12.06 -7.00 -1.03
N ASP A 33 -12.27 -7.36 -2.30
CA ASP A 33 -11.41 -6.90 -3.39
C ASP A 33 -11.45 -5.37 -3.57
N THR A 34 -12.55 -4.75 -3.14
CA THR A 34 -12.69 -3.29 -2.99
C THR A 34 -13.05 -2.99 -1.54
N PHE A 35 -12.11 -2.43 -0.79
CA PHE A 35 -12.32 -1.99 0.58
C PHE A 35 -12.54 -0.48 0.61
N ILE A 36 -13.82 -0.11 0.66
CA ILE A 36 -14.26 1.28 0.79
C ILE A 36 -14.64 1.52 2.24
N VAL A 37 -14.02 2.52 2.85
CA VAL A 37 -14.38 2.93 4.20
C VAL A 37 -15.54 3.93 4.09
N PRO A 38 -16.74 3.63 4.63
CA PRO A 38 -17.89 4.50 4.45
C PRO A 38 -17.64 5.87 5.09
N THR A 39 -17.66 6.92 4.28
CA THR A 39 -17.59 8.30 4.75
C THR A 39 -18.96 8.64 5.33
N GLY A 40 -19.02 8.99 6.63
CA GLY A 40 -20.25 9.50 7.22
C GLY A 40 -20.76 10.71 6.42
N ASP A 41 -22.09 10.81 6.25
CA ASP A 41 -22.90 11.68 5.38
C ASP A 41 -22.67 13.21 5.44
N THR A 42 -21.49 13.67 5.85
CA THR A 42 -21.15 15.06 6.11
C THR A 42 -19.75 15.38 5.64
N ALA A 43 -19.56 15.53 4.33
CA ALA A 43 -18.37 16.17 3.79
C ALA A 43 -18.73 17.01 2.57
N ALA A 44 -19.09 18.28 2.82
CA ALA A 44 -19.10 19.33 1.80
C ALA A 44 -17.68 19.68 1.28
N MET A 45 -16.66 18.93 1.71
CA MET A 45 -15.24 19.17 1.44
C MET A 45 -14.61 17.85 0.97
N VAL A 46 -14.40 17.72 -0.33
CA VAL A 46 -13.72 16.57 -0.93
C VAL A 46 -12.23 16.72 -0.63
N THR A 47 -11.74 15.95 0.34
CA THR A 47 -10.30 15.90 0.63
C THR A 47 -9.69 14.81 -0.25
N PRO A 48 -8.69 15.13 -1.10
CA PRO A 48 -8.02 14.09 -1.88
C PRO A 48 -7.29 13.14 -0.92
N TYR A 49 -7.59 11.85 -1.03
CA TYR A 49 -6.95 10.79 -0.27
C TYR A 49 -6.15 9.86 -1.19
N PRO A 50 -5.06 9.25 -0.70
CA PRO A 50 -4.33 8.26 -1.48
C PRO A 50 -5.19 6.99 -1.67
N ALA A 51 -5.25 6.51 -2.91
CA ALA A 51 -5.84 5.23 -3.25
C ALA A 51 -4.71 4.22 -3.50
N TYR A 52 -4.81 3.07 -2.85
CA TYR A 52 -3.83 2.00 -2.92
C TYR A 52 -4.41 0.81 -3.66
N LYS A 53 -3.65 0.28 -4.63
CA LYS A 53 -3.98 -0.95 -5.34
C LYS A 53 -2.93 -1.99 -5.03
N PHE A 54 -3.36 -3.11 -4.46
CA PHE A 54 -2.53 -4.27 -4.23
C PHE A 54 -2.96 -5.40 -5.15
N GLU A 55 -1.97 -6.06 -5.73
CA GLU A 55 -2.16 -7.25 -6.55
C GLU A 55 -1.17 -8.29 -6.06
N VAL A 56 -1.69 -9.40 -5.54
CA VAL A 56 -0.90 -10.50 -4.99
C VAL A 56 -1.23 -11.73 -5.81
N SER A 57 -0.24 -12.19 -6.58
CA SER A 57 -0.38 -13.36 -7.43
C SER A 57 0.55 -14.47 -6.94
N ASN A 58 -0.03 -15.60 -6.56
CA ASN A 58 0.67 -16.85 -6.26
C ASN A 58 0.14 -17.94 -7.20
N MET A 59 0.86 -19.04 -7.37
CA MET A 59 0.52 -20.15 -8.29
C MET A 59 -0.92 -20.69 -8.16
N GLN A 60 -1.59 -20.44 -7.03
CA GLN A 60 -2.96 -20.89 -6.76
C GLN A 60 -3.97 -19.75 -6.53
N LEU A 61 -3.53 -18.50 -6.39
CA LEU A 61 -4.42 -17.41 -5.97
C LEU A 61 -3.97 -16.06 -6.53
N ASN A 62 -4.90 -15.35 -7.18
CA ASN A 62 -4.74 -13.95 -7.53
C ASN A 62 -5.69 -13.13 -6.64
N LYS A 63 -5.12 -12.37 -5.71
CA LYS A 63 -5.86 -11.45 -4.84
C LYS A 63 -5.65 -10.03 -5.32
N HIS A 64 -6.74 -9.31 -5.53
CA HIS A 64 -6.72 -7.88 -5.79
C HIS A 64 -7.35 -7.18 -4.60
N LEU A 65 -6.74 -6.10 -4.14
CA LEU A 65 -7.29 -5.26 -3.08
C LEU A 65 -7.11 -3.80 -3.48
N THR A 66 -8.23 -3.11 -3.67
CA THR A 66 -8.25 -1.66 -3.82
C THR A 66 -8.72 -1.06 -2.50
N TRP A 67 -7.93 -0.15 -1.95
CA TRP A 67 -8.23 0.50 -0.69
C TRP A 67 -8.05 2.01 -0.82
N GLU A 68 -9.12 2.72 -0.48
CA GLU A 68 -9.16 4.18 -0.40
C GLU A 68 -8.87 4.61 1.03
N ASP A 69 -7.72 5.26 1.24
CA ASP A 69 -7.27 5.62 2.58
C ASP A 69 -7.87 6.95 3.06
N ASP A 70 -9.17 6.91 3.39
CA ASP A 70 -9.84 8.07 3.98
C ASP A 70 -9.30 8.35 5.40
N ILE A 71 -8.54 9.45 5.52
CA ILE A 71 -7.89 9.89 6.75
C ILE A 71 -8.91 10.17 7.87
N LEU A 72 -10.16 10.47 7.51
CA LEU A 72 -11.19 10.90 8.44
C LEU A 72 -11.85 9.74 9.21
N ASN A 73 -11.74 8.49 8.73
CA ASN A 73 -12.44 7.37 9.34
C ASN A 73 -11.53 6.53 10.25
N ARG A 74 -11.98 6.29 11.49
CA ARG A 74 -11.31 5.47 12.52
C ARG A 74 -11.59 3.97 12.33
N ASN A 75 -11.45 3.46 11.12
CA ASN A 75 -11.64 2.04 10.85
C ASN A 75 -10.39 1.24 11.28
N SER A 76 -10.56 0.27 12.18
CA SER A 76 -9.47 -0.56 12.70
C SER A 76 -8.83 -1.47 11.64
N GLN A 77 -9.58 -1.88 10.62
CA GLN A 77 -9.04 -2.63 9.47
C GLN A 77 -8.22 -1.71 8.56
N ALA A 78 -8.67 -0.47 8.32
CA ALA A 78 -7.87 0.53 7.58
C ALA A 78 -6.56 0.85 8.32
N ALA A 79 -6.57 0.91 9.65
CA ALA A 79 -5.34 1.09 10.44
C ALA A 79 -4.34 -0.05 10.22
N LYS A 80 -4.80 -1.31 10.18
CA LYS A 80 -3.95 -2.46 9.88
C LYS A 80 -3.35 -2.39 8.46
N LEU A 81 -4.13 -1.96 7.47
CA LEU A 81 -3.64 -1.73 6.11
C LEU A 81 -2.60 -0.61 6.05
N ARG A 82 -2.79 0.49 6.79
CA ARG A 82 -1.78 1.56 6.94
C ARG A 82 -0.47 1.03 7.51
N GLU A 83 -0.53 0.23 8.57
CA GLU A 83 0.66 -0.37 9.16
C GLU A 83 1.37 -1.33 8.20
N PHE A 84 0.61 -2.11 7.43
CA PHE A 84 1.16 -2.99 6.41
C PHE A 84 1.85 -2.23 5.28
N MET A 85 1.25 -1.14 4.79
CA MET A 85 1.86 -0.23 3.82
C MET A 85 3.19 0.33 4.33
N ARG A 86 3.21 0.85 5.56
CA ARG A 86 4.43 1.38 6.18
C ARG A 86 5.54 0.33 6.30
N LEU A 87 5.18 -0.92 6.57
CA LEU A 87 6.15 -2.02 6.60
C LEU A 87 6.75 -2.27 5.22
N ILE A 88 5.92 -2.32 4.17
CA ILE A 88 6.40 -2.47 2.79
C ILE A 88 7.29 -1.29 2.38
N GLU A 89 6.84 -0.06 2.63
CA GLU A 89 7.61 1.15 2.35
C GLU A 89 8.95 1.14 3.08
N GLY A 90 8.98 0.75 4.36
CA GLY A 90 10.20 0.65 5.14
C GLY A 90 11.18 -0.39 4.57
N ILE A 91 10.67 -1.54 4.12
CA ILE A 91 11.50 -2.54 3.45
C ILE A 91 12.09 -1.97 2.15
N ILE A 92 11.27 -1.31 1.33
CA ILE A 92 11.70 -0.71 0.06
C ILE A 92 12.76 0.38 0.31
N GLN A 93 12.50 1.29 1.25
CA GLN A 93 13.42 2.39 1.59
C GLN A 93 14.74 1.90 2.18
N SER A 94 14.74 0.75 2.85
CA SER A 94 15.96 0.12 3.36
C SER A 94 16.82 -0.51 2.26
N LYS A 95 16.32 -0.64 1.03
CA LYS A 95 17.09 -1.23 -0.09
C LYS A 95 18.01 -0.19 -0.72
N PRO A 96 19.29 -0.53 -0.97
CA PRO A 96 20.24 0.40 -1.61
C PRO A 96 19.78 0.81 -3.03
N GLU A 97 19.02 -0.04 -3.71
CA GLU A 97 18.40 0.25 -5.01
C GLU A 97 17.45 1.45 -4.95
N TYR A 98 16.73 1.64 -3.83
CA TYR A 98 15.86 2.80 -3.63
C TYR A 98 16.65 4.12 -3.57
N SER A 99 17.87 4.10 -3.01
CA SER A 99 18.75 5.28 -2.97
C SER A 99 19.31 5.66 -4.34
N GLN A 100 19.20 4.79 -5.34
CA GLN A 100 19.58 5.08 -6.73
C GLN A 100 18.47 5.73 -7.53
N LEU A 101 17.23 5.71 -7.01
CA LEU A 101 16.15 6.45 -7.64
C LEU A 101 16.45 7.95 -7.56
N PRO A 102 16.22 8.70 -8.65
CA PRO A 102 16.27 10.15 -8.55
C PRO A 102 15.33 10.60 -7.43
N PRO A 103 15.69 11.65 -6.68
CA PRO A 103 14.82 12.19 -5.65
C PRO A 103 13.44 12.44 -6.24
N ILE A 104 12.40 12.10 -5.46
CA ILE A 104 11.00 12.23 -5.86
C ILE A 104 10.83 13.64 -6.44
N GLN A 105 10.64 13.74 -7.76
CA GLN A 105 10.26 15.00 -8.39
C GLN A 105 8.79 15.22 -8.10
N GLY A 106 8.48 15.57 -6.84
CA GLY A 106 7.17 16.07 -6.46
C GLY A 106 6.91 17.31 -7.29
N GLY A 107 5.89 17.25 -8.16
CA GLY A 107 5.39 18.41 -8.86
C GLY A 107 4.79 19.39 -7.85
N TYR A 108 5.62 20.29 -7.34
CA TYR A 108 5.18 21.50 -6.65
C TYR A 108 5.74 22.69 -7.43
N ILE A 109 4.95 23.21 -8.36
CA ILE A 109 4.92 24.63 -8.71
C ILE A 109 3.47 25.07 -8.81
#